data_AF-A0A225DXY5-F1
#
_entry.id   AF-A0A225DXY5-F1
#
_cell.length_a   1.000
_cell.length_b   1.000
_cell.length_c   1.000
_cell.angle_alpha   90.00
_cell.angle_beta   90.00
_cell.angle_gamma   90.00
#
_symmetry.space_group_name_H-M   'P 1'
#
loop_
_entity.id
_entity.type
_entity.pdbx_description
1 polymer ?
#
loop_
_entity_poly.entity_id
_entity_poly.type
_entity_poly.pdbx_seq_one_letter_code
_entity_poly.pdbx_strand_id
1 'polypeptide(L)'
;MDRNEDERGGAIPTEEGALLEEVEIEEYAKKNHRPPRAKRYVIRIDKVKFTVHVSHMTGRELLKLAGKTPPENYSISQKLHGGHVKPIGLDQDVDFTCQGVERFMTLPLDQTEG
;
A
#
# COMPACT_ATOMS: atom_id res chain seq x y z
N MET A 1 -43.53 -21.78 9.26
CA MET A 1 -42.25 -22.04 9.97
C MET A 1 -41.54 -22.97 9.01
N ASP A 2 -40.46 -22.59 8.33
CA ASP A 2 -39.28 -21.93 8.85
C ASP A 2 -38.64 -21.01 7.81
N ARG A 3 -38.28 -19.80 8.26
CA ARG A 3 -37.36 -18.90 7.58
C ARG A 3 -35.96 -19.48 7.77
N ASN A 4 -35.17 -19.58 6.71
CA ASN A 4 -33.72 -19.68 6.89
C ASN A 4 -33.06 -18.59 6.06
N GLU A 5 -32.78 -17.49 6.77
CA GLU A 5 -31.82 -16.45 6.42
C GLU A 5 -30.43 -17.08 6.29
N ASP A 6 -29.81 -16.99 5.11
CA ASP A 6 -28.39 -17.31 4.92
C ASP A 6 -27.65 -16.01 4.55
N GLU A 7 -27.62 -15.07 5.50
CA GLU A 7 -26.70 -13.93 5.46
C GLU A 7 -25.31 -14.41 5.89
N ARG A 8 -24.56 -15.02 4.98
CA ARG A 8 -23.11 -15.23 5.20
C ARG A 8 -22.34 -13.95 4.87
N GLY A 9 -22.43 -12.99 5.77
CA GLY A 9 -21.43 -11.96 5.93
C GLY A 9 -20.09 -12.64 6.22
N GLY A 10 -19.18 -12.60 5.25
CA GLY A 10 -17.82 -13.11 5.40
C GLY A 10 -17.10 -12.32 6.48
N ALA A 11 -17.03 -12.89 7.67
CA ALA A 11 -16.13 -12.45 8.72
C ALA A 11 -14.69 -12.57 8.19
N ILE A 12 -14.08 -11.44 7.85
CA ILE A 12 -12.63 -11.34 7.73
C ILE A 12 -12.08 -11.52 9.16
N PRO A 13 -11.30 -12.57 9.43
CA PRO A 13 -10.73 -12.79 10.74
C PRO A 13 -9.82 -11.60 11.07
N THR A 14 -10.18 -10.88 12.13
CA THR A 14 -9.28 -9.91 12.74
C THR A 14 -8.20 -10.72 13.43
N GLU A 15 -7.15 -11.05 12.68
CA GLU A 15 -5.96 -11.69 13.23
C GLU A 15 -5.25 -10.68 14.15
N GLU A 16 -5.54 -10.80 15.44
CA GLU A 16 -4.77 -10.22 16.54
C GLU A 16 -3.41 -10.95 16.63
N GLY A 17 -2.49 -10.57 15.74
CA GLY A 17 -1.14 -11.13 15.69
C GLY A 17 -0.08 -10.05 15.78
N ALA A 18 0.53 -9.90 16.97
CA ALA A 18 1.77 -9.17 17.27
C ALA A 18 1.97 -7.83 16.52
N LEU A 19 1.47 -6.72 17.11
CA LEU A 19 1.82 -5.36 16.67
C LEU A 19 3.32 -5.11 16.88
N LEU A 20 4.12 -5.28 15.82
CA LEU A 20 5.52 -4.88 15.85
C LEU A 20 5.61 -3.34 15.95
N GLU A 21 6.68 -2.85 16.55
CA GLU A 21 6.85 -1.40 16.75
C GLU A 21 7.19 -0.67 15.44
N GLU A 22 7.87 -1.36 14.53
CA GLU A 22 8.25 -0.88 13.19
C GLU A 22 8.45 -2.08 12.26
N VAL A 23 7.92 -2.00 11.04
CA VAL A 23 8.04 -3.05 10.02
C VAL A 23 8.39 -2.45 8.67
N GLU A 24 9.48 -2.94 8.07
CA GLU A 24 9.85 -2.62 6.69
C GLU A 24 9.15 -3.56 5.71
N ILE A 25 8.14 -3.07 4.98
CA ILE A 25 7.36 -3.91 4.08
C ILE A 25 8.20 -4.51 2.93
N GLU A 26 9.25 -3.81 2.49
CA GLU A 26 10.16 -4.25 1.41
C GLU A 26 10.83 -5.60 1.75
N GLU A 27 11.24 -5.79 3.00
CA GLU A 27 11.95 -7.00 3.44
C GLU A 27 11.02 -8.23 3.47
N TYR A 28 9.75 -8.03 3.84
CA TYR A 28 8.74 -9.08 3.82
C TYR A 28 8.31 -9.42 2.39
N ALA A 29 8.16 -8.40 1.54
CA ALA A 29 7.83 -8.57 0.12
C ALA A 29 8.90 -9.38 -0.64
N LYS A 30 10.19 -9.13 -0.40
CA LYS A 30 11.28 -9.94 -0.98
C LYS A 30 11.19 -11.42 -0.61
N LYS A 31 10.77 -11.71 0.63
CA LYS A 31 10.58 -13.08 1.15
C LYS A 31 9.27 -13.71 0.70
N ASN A 32 8.45 -13.03 -0.11
CA ASN A 32 7.06 -13.42 -0.40
C ASN A 32 6.21 -13.63 0.86
N HIS A 33 6.54 -12.96 1.96
CA HIS A 33 5.78 -13.08 3.20
C HIS A 33 4.85 -11.89 3.36
N ARG A 34 3.71 -12.08 4.01
CA ARG A 34 2.85 -10.97 4.42
C ARG A 34 3.50 -10.26 5.61
N PRO A 35 3.70 -8.93 5.56
CA PRO A 35 4.19 -8.21 6.72
C PRO A 35 3.16 -8.31 7.86
N PRO A 36 3.58 -8.62 9.09
CA PRO A 36 2.68 -8.59 10.25
C PRO A 36 2.20 -7.16 10.50
N ARG A 37 1.12 -7.02 11.27
CA ARG A 37 0.61 -5.69 11.64
C ARG A 37 1.61 -4.98 12.54
N ALA A 38 1.78 -3.67 12.35
CA ALA A 38 2.75 -2.87 13.10
C ALA A 38 2.19 -1.50 13.44
N LYS A 39 2.75 -0.85 14.46
CA LYS A 39 2.46 0.56 14.79
C LYS A 39 3.03 1.52 13.74
N ARG A 40 4.08 1.10 13.04
CA ARG A 40 4.80 1.86 12.02
C ARG A 40 5.16 0.96 10.86
N TYR A 41 4.80 1.39 9.66
CA TYR A 41 5.16 0.76 8.40
C TYR A 41 6.19 1.65 7.71
N VAL A 42 7.33 1.06 7.37
CA VAL A 42 8.37 1.74 6.60
C VAL A 42 8.19 1.34 5.15
N ILE A 43 7.74 2.30 4.36
CA ILE A 43 7.53 2.16 2.92
C ILE A 43 8.64 2.90 2.18
N ARG A 44 9.05 2.40 1.03
CA ARG A 44 10.04 3.07 0.20
C ARG A 44 9.36 3.70 -1.01
N ILE A 45 9.46 5.02 -1.12
CA ILE A 45 8.98 5.77 -2.28
C ILE A 45 10.19 6.37 -3.01
N ASP A 46 10.35 6.01 -4.28
CA ASP A 46 11.48 6.40 -5.14
C ASP A 46 12.85 6.00 -4.61
N LYS A 47 13.48 6.79 -3.75
CA LYS A 47 14.75 6.42 -3.09
C LYS A 47 14.73 6.70 -1.60
N VAL A 48 13.60 7.17 -1.09
CA VAL A 48 13.43 7.64 0.28
C VAL A 48 12.54 6.65 1.02
N LYS A 49 12.92 6.31 2.25
CA LYS A 49 12.09 5.52 3.15
C LYS A 49 11.22 6.49 3.97
N PHE A 50 9.94 6.20 4.03
CA PHE A 50 8.97 6.94 4.81
C PHE A 50 8.33 6.01 5.83
N THR A 51 8.20 6.51 7.05
CA THR A 51 7.56 5.78 8.14
C THR A 51 6.15 6.30 8.32
N VAL A 52 5.16 5.43 8.14
CA VAL A 52 3.73 5.76 8.23
C VAL A 52 3.08 4.95 9.34
N HIS A 53 2.08 5.53 10.00
CA HIS A 53 1.37 4.91 11.11
C HIS A 53 0.03 4.29 10.69
N VAL A 54 -0.21 4.21 9.39
CA VAL A 54 -1.44 3.72 8.77
C VAL A 54 -1.16 2.44 8.02
N SER A 55 -2.13 1.52 7.99
CA SER A 55 -2.02 0.25 7.28
C SER A 55 -2.33 0.37 5.79
N HIS A 56 -3.02 1.45 5.39
CA HIS A 56 -3.36 1.75 4.00
C HIS A 56 -3.20 3.25 3.73
N MET A 57 -2.91 3.62 2.49
CA MET A 57 -2.89 5.01 2.02
C MET A 57 -3.33 5.08 0.57
N THR A 58 -3.91 6.23 0.20
CA THR A 58 -4.21 6.53 -1.20
C THR A 58 -2.96 6.94 -1.98
N GLY A 59 -2.97 6.77 -3.30
CA GLY A 59 -1.91 7.25 -4.19
C GLY A 59 -1.60 8.74 -3.99
N ARG A 60 -2.62 9.57 -3.77
CA ARG A 60 -2.51 11.00 -3.48
C ARG A 60 -1.72 11.25 -2.18
N GLU A 61 -2.01 10.49 -1.13
CA GLU A 61 -1.30 10.62 0.14
C GLU A 61 0.15 10.17 0.02
N LEU A 62 0.42 9.08 -0.70
CA LEU A 62 1.79 8.63 -0.98
C LEU A 62 2.60 9.68 -1.75
N LEU A 63 2.00 10.34 -2.75
CA LEU A 63 2.62 11.44 -3.48
C LEU A 63 2.90 12.64 -2.57
N LYS A 64 1.92 13.06 -1.76
CA LYS A 64 2.11 14.12 -0.77
C LYS A 64 3.22 13.79 0.22
N LEU A 65 3.28 12.54 0.69
CA LEU A 65 4.31 12.05 1.60
C LEU A 65 5.71 12.16 0.98
N ALA A 66 5.82 11.87 -0.32
CA ALA A 66 7.04 12.03 -1.10
C ALA A 66 7.36 13.49 -1.51
N GLY A 67 6.57 14.48 -1.06
CA GLY A 67 6.72 15.89 -1.44
C GLY A 67 6.32 16.17 -2.89
N LYS A 68 5.56 15.27 -3.52
CA LYS A 68 5.06 15.40 -4.90
C LYS A 68 3.72 16.12 -4.88
N THR A 69 3.79 17.45 -4.76
CA THR A 69 2.63 18.34 -4.80
C THR A 69 2.80 19.36 -5.92
N PRO A 70 1.78 19.56 -6.79
CA PRO A 70 0.45 18.96 -6.73
C PRO A 70 0.45 17.50 -7.24
N PRO A 71 -0.26 16.57 -6.58
CA PRO A 71 -0.20 15.13 -6.88
C PRO A 71 -0.75 14.78 -8.27
N GLU A 72 -1.62 15.60 -8.83
CA GLU A 72 -2.12 15.52 -10.21
C GLU A 72 -1.02 15.63 -11.29
N ASN A 73 0.13 16.21 -10.99
CA ASN A 73 1.28 16.28 -11.91
C ASN A 73 2.22 15.07 -11.78
N TYR A 74 1.87 14.08 -10.96
CA TYR A 74 2.71 12.91 -10.71
C TYR A 74 1.86 11.64 -10.74
N SER A 75 2.41 10.59 -11.33
CA SER A 75 1.86 9.24 -11.25
C SER A 75 2.64 8.45 -10.21
N ILE A 76 1.96 7.53 -9.54
CA ILE A 76 2.58 6.61 -8.61
C ILE A 76 2.30 5.18 -9.02
N SER A 77 3.29 4.32 -8.89
CA SER A 77 3.21 2.90 -9.21
C SER A 77 3.83 2.08 -8.09
N GLN A 78 3.18 0.99 -7.71
CA GLN A 78 3.73 0.00 -6.79
C GLN A 78 4.43 -1.10 -7.57
N LYS A 79 5.63 -1.44 -7.14
CA LYS A 79 6.33 -2.63 -7.58
C LYS A 79 6.03 -3.75 -6.59
N LEU A 80 5.49 -4.83 -7.13
CA LEU A 80 5.19 -6.05 -6.41
C LEU A 80 6.29 -7.11 -6.64
N HIS A 81 6.39 -8.05 -5.70
CA HIS A 81 7.23 -9.22 -5.84
C HIS A 81 6.93 -9.96 -7.15
N GLY A 82 7.98 -10.47 -7.80
CA GLY A 82 7.88 -11.08 -9.13
C GLY A 82 8.05 -10.08 -10.27
N GLY A 83 8.37 -8.82 -9.97
CA GLY A 83 8.64 -7.79 -10.98
C GLY A 83 7.38 -7.15 -11.56
N HIS A 84 6.20 -7.46 -11.02
CA HIS A 84 4.95 -6.85 -11.46
C HIS A 84 4.88 -5.40 -10.99
N VAL A 85 4.67 -4.46 -11.90
CA VAL A 85 4.44 -3.06 -11.57
C VAL A 85 2.98 -2.74 -11.82
N LYS A 86 2.30 -2.20 -10.81
CA LYS A 86 0.91 -1.73 -10.93
C LYS A 86 0.85 -0.23 -10.72
N PRO A 87 0.30 0.54 -11.67
CA PRO A 87 -0.02 1.94 -11.43
C PRO A 87 -1.09 2.04 -10.34
N ILE A 88 -1.01 3.10 -9.56
CA ILE A 88 -1.94 3.42 -8.48
C ILE A 88 -2.57 4.78 -8.83
N GLY A 89 -3.89 4.81 -8.91
CA GLY A 89 -4.64 6.06 -9.08
C GLY A 89 -4.50 6.98 -7.86
N LEU A 90 -4.75 8.28 -8.04
CA LEU A 90 -4.66 9.25 -6.95
C LEU A 90 -5.60 8.90 -5.78
N ASP A 91 -6.82 8.48 -6.08
CA ASP A 91 -7.83 8.11 -5.09
C ASP A 91 -7.92 6.59 -4.89
N GLN A 92 -6.94 5.84 -5.42
CA GLN A 92 -6.84 4.41 -5.22
C GLN A 92 -6.14 4.12 -3.90
N ASP A 93 -6.80 3.35 -3.04
CA ASP A 93 -6.25 2.88 -1.79
C ASP A 93 -5.23 1.75 -2.00
N VAL A 94 -4.14 1.81 -1.25
CA VAL A 94 -3.09 0.80 -1.24
C VAL A 94 -2.89 0.29 0.17
N ASP A 95 -3.10 -1.00 0.34
CA ASP A 95 -2.88 -1.70 1.59
C ASP A 95 -1.40 -2.15 1.71
N PHE A 96 -0.72 -1.68 2.76
CA PHE A 96 0.66 -2.05 3.07
C PHE A 96 0.79 -3.40 3.78
N THR A 97 -0.30 -3.93 4.29
CA THR A 97 -0.39 -5.31 4.81
C THR A 97 -0.56 -6.32 3.68
N CYS A 98 -0.74 -5.84 2.44
CA CYS A 98 -0.83 -6.69 1.27
C CYS A 98 0.52 -7.38 0.98
N GLN A 99 0.43 -8.64 0.53
CA GLN A 99 1.59 -9.44 0.21
C GLN A 99 2.34 -8.85 -0.99
N GLY A 100 3.66 -8.75 -0.87
CA GLY A 100 4.53 -8.51 -2.00
C GLY A 100 4.74 -7.05 -2.39
N VAL A 101 4.29 -6.06 -1.62
CA VAL A 101 4.63 -4.65 -1.89
C VAL A 101 6.11 -4.37 -1.60
N GLU A 102 6.93 -4.28 -2.65
CA GLU A 102 8.37 -4.04 -2.49
C GLU A 102 8.67 -2.54 -2.32
N ARG A 103 8.19 -1.71 -3.25
CA ARG A 103 8.42 -0.26 -3.24
C ARG A 103 7.39 0.48 -4.08
N PHE A 104 7.30 1.77 -3.82
CA PHE A 104 6.59 2.74 -4.64
C PHE A 104 7.56 3.55 -5.48
N MET A 105 7.13 3.92 -6.68
CA MET A 105 7.88 4.75 -7.61
C MET A 105 6.95 5.86 -8.06
N THR A 106 7.43 7.11 -8.01
CA THR A 106 6.67 8.25 -8.51
C THR A 106 7.34 8.75 -9.78
N LEU A 107 6.54 9.05 -10.78
CA LEU A 107 7.00 9.57 -12.05
C LEU A 107 6.27 10.89 -12.29
N PRO A 108 6.98 11.98 -12.62
CA PRO A 108 6.30 13.19 -13.11
C PRO A 108 5.47 12.81 -14.33
N LEU A 109 4.19 13.17 -14.28
CA LEU A 109 3.35 13.20 -15.46
C LEU A 109 3.79 14.45 -16.21
N ASP A 110 4.89 14.32 -16.96
CA ASP A 110 5.23 15.31 -17.99
C ASP A 110 4.05 15.29 -18.96
N GLN A 111 3.22 16.33 -18.89
CA GLN A 111 2.05 16.44 -19.73
C GLN A 111 2.54 16.60 -21.16
N THR A 112 2.67 15.50 -21.91
CA THR A 112 2.54 15.58 -23.36
C THR A 112 1.06 15.82 -23.65
N GLU A 113 0.65 17.06 -23.41
CA GLU A 113 -0.54 17.66 -23.97
C GLU A 113 -0.47 17.45 -25.50
N GLY A 114 -1.52 16.85 -26.05
CA GLY A 114 -1.75 16.75 -27.49
C GLY A 114 -2.21 18.06 -28.08
#